data_AF-A0A965M570-F1
#
_entry.id   AF-A0A965M570-F1
#
_cell.length_a   1.000
_cell.length_b   1.000
_cell.length_c   1.000
_cell.angle_alpha   90.00
_cell.angle_beta   90.00
_cell.angle_gamma   90.00
#
_symmetry.space_group_name_H-M   'P 1'
#
loop_
_entity.id
_entity.type
_entity.pdbx_description
1 polymer ?
#
loop_
_entity_poly.entity_id
_entity_poly.type
_entity_poly.pdbx_seq_one_letter_code
_entity_poly.pdbx_strand_id
1 'polypeptide(L)'
;MNGNTLSIAGPGTTTLTATQAGDINFTAALPLTQSLKVSQTFANVMGAVSPSSDSDNDGVNALLEYAFGGAANRNDRDRIPVTSFSNNELSLTYLARTDDTSLSILPEVNTDLTSNSGWVSSATPNSGITVTSLGTVDINGTPFERRRATVAVDGSGAKFMRVKIILNQ
;
A
#
# COMPACT_ATOMS: atom_id res chain seq x y z
N MET A 1 -6.49 -15.72 -36.41
CA MET A 1 -6.20 -15.61 -34.97
C MET A 1 -5.25 -16.75 -34.62
N ASN A 2 -4.00 -16.48 -34.24
CA ASN A 2 -3.16 -17.47 -33.57
C ASN A 2 -3.55 -17.42 -32.08
N GLY A 3 -4.65 -18.12 -31.76
CA GLY A 3 -5.63 -17.72 -30.73
C GLY A 3 -5.40 -18.24 -29.31
N ASN A 4 -4.18 -18.11 -28.77
CA ASN A 4 -3.89 -18.50 -27.38
C ASN A 4 -2.97 -17.52 -26.63
N THR A 5 -2.66 -16.35 -27.18
CA THR A 5 -1.74 -15.40 -26.55
C THR A 5 -2.51 -14.29 -25.83
N LEU A 6 -2.31 -14.20 -24.51
CA LEU A 6 -2.75 -13.08 -23.68
C LEU A 6 -1.63 -12.04 -23.61
N SER A 7 -1.96 -10.77 -23.88
CA SER A 7 -1.03 -9.64 -23.70
C SER A 7 -1.44 -8.83 -22.47
N ILE A 8 -0.47 -8.48 -21.64
CA ILE A 8 -0.68 -7.64 -20.45
C ILE A 8 -0.52 -6.18 -20.89
N ALA A 9 -1.61 -5.41 -20.83
CA ALA A 9 -1.62 -3.99 -21.19
C ALA A 9 -1.12 -3.09 -20.06
N GLY A 10 -1.26 -3.54 -18.80
CA GLY A 10 -0.89 -2.77 -17.62
C GLY A 10 -1.29 -3.48 -16.32
N PRO A 11 -0.99 -2.86 -15.17
CA PRO A 11 -1.44 -3.34 -13.86
C PRO A 11 -2.97 -3.32 -13.76
N GLY A 12 -3.51 -4.19 -12.92
CA GLY A 12 -4.95 -4.32 -12.71
C GLY A 12 -5.39 -5.75 -12.42
N THR A 13 -6.68 -5.94 -12.22
CA THR A 13 -7.27 -7.27 -12.04
C THR A 13 -8.15 -7.60 -13.24
N THR A 14 -7.89 -8.74 -13.87
CA THR A 14 -8.70 -9.30 -14.96
C THR A 14 -9.25 -10.65 -14.55
N THR A 15 -10.53 -10.87 -14.84
CA THR A 15 -11.18 -12.17 -14.67
C THR A 15 -11.11 -12.95 -15.99
N LEU A 16 -10.49 -14.13 -15.95
CA LEU A 16 -10.40 -15.05 -17.08
C LEU A 16 -11.44 -16.15 -16.90
N THR A 17 -12.30 -16.33 -17.91
CA THR A 17 -13.28 -17.41 -17.93
C THR A 17 -12.92 -18.40 -19.04
N ALA A 18 -12.61 -19.62 -18.66
CA ALA A 18 -12.40 -20.73 -19.59
C ALA A 18 -13.71 -21.50 -19.77
N THR A 19 -14.14 -21.63 -21.02
CA THR A 19 -15.34 -22.39 -21.40
C THR A 19 -14.97 -23.47 -22.42
N GLN A 20 -15.50 -24.67 -22.25
CA GLN A 20 -15.36 -25.75 -23.20
C GLN A 20 -16.75 -26.27 -23.58
N ALA A 21 -17.11 -26.15 -24.86
CA ALA A 21 -18.33 -26.74 -25.39
C ALA A 21 -18.22 -28.28 -25.43
N GLY A 22 -19.36 -28.96 -25.32
CA GLY A 22 -19.42 -30.41 -25.46
C GLY A 22 -19.37 -30.87 -26.92
N ASP A 23 -19.18 -32.17 -27.12
CA ASP A 23 -19.24 -32.84 -28.41
C ASP A 23 -20.05 -34.16 -28.33
N ILE A 24 -19.89 -35.04 -29.33
CA ILE A 24 -20.60 -36.33 -29.40
C ILE A 24 -20.22 -37.31 -28.27
N ASN A 25 -19.03 -37.14 -27.69
CA ASN A 25 -18.48 -38.04 -26.67
C ASN A 25 -18.56 -37.42 -25.26
N PHE A 26 -18.59 -36.09 -25.14
CA PHE A 26 -18.50 -35.38 -23.86
C PHE A 26 -19.52 -34.25 -23.74
N THR A 27 -20.14 -34.13 -22.56
CA THR A 27 -20.99 -32.98 -22.22
C THR A 27 -20.14 -31.71 -22.08
N ALA A 28 -20.75 -30.53 -22.32
CA ALA A 28 -20.07 -29.25 -22.09
C ALA A 28 -19.55 -29.12 -20.66
N ALA A 29 -18.32 -28.58 -20.51
CA ALA A 29 -17.73 -28.37 -19.19
C ALA A 29 -18.35 -27.13 -18.52
N LEU A 30 -18.42 -27.16 -17.19
CA LEU A 30 -18.76 -25.95 -16.43
C LEU A 30 -17.68 -24.88 -16.64
N PRO A 31 -18.04 -23.61 -16.87
CA PRO A 31 -17.08 -22.53 -16.97
C PRO A 31 -16.22 -22.43 -15.71
N LEU A 32 -14.90 -22.36 -15.90
CA LEU A 32 -13.97 -22.09 -14.80
C LEU A 32 -13.51 -20.64 -14.85
N THR A 33 -13.56 -19.96 -13.71
CA THR A 33 -13.15 -18.57 -13.59
C THR A 33 -11.89 -18.45 -12.74
N GLN A 34 -10.88 -17.73 -13.24
CA GLN A 34 -9.63 -17.43 -12.55
C GLN A 34 -9.38 -15.93 -12.56
N SER A 35 -9.07 -15.37 -11.39
CA SER A 35 -8.63 -13.97 -11.29
C SER A 35 -7.12 -13.88 -11.53
N LEU A 36 -6.70 -12.98 -12.41
CA LEU A 36 -5.32 -12.58 -12.65
C LEU A 36 -5.14 -11.15 -12.14
N LYS A 37 -4.29 -10.96 -11.13
CA LYS A 37 -3.87 -9.64 -10.65
C LYS A 37 -2.46 -9.35 -11.15
N VAL A 38 -2.29 -8.23 -11.85
CA VAL A 38 -1.00 -7.67 -12.25
C VAL A 38 -0.73 -6.46 -11.36
N SER A 39 0.39 -6.49 -10.64
CA SER A 39 0.80 -5.44 -9.70
C SER A 39 1.82 -4.50 -10.34
N GLN A 40 1.82 -3.23 -9.94
CA GLN A 40 2.95 -2.32 -10.20
C GLN A 40 4.12 -2.67 -9.27
N THR A 41 5.34 -2.34 -9.67
CA THR A 41 6.51 -2.34 -8.78
C THR A 41 7.08 -0.94 -8.65
N PHE A 42 7.87 -0.71 -7.59
CA PHE A 42 8.63 0.53 -7.39
C PHE A 42 9.38 0.95 -8.66
N ALA A 43 10.12 0.03 -9.28
CA ALA A 43 10.92 0.33 -10.47
C ALA A 43 10.07 0.67 -11.70
N ASN A 44 8.86 0.11 -11.82
CA ASN A 44 7.95 0.45 -12.92
C ASN A 44 7.45 1.89 -12.83
N VAL A 45 7.30 2.44 -11.62
CA VAL A 45 6.69 3.75 -11.40
C VAL A 45 7.73 4.84 -11.19
N MET A 46 8.75 4.58 -10.37
CA MET A 46 9.78 5.56 -10.03
C MET A 46 10.99 5.49 -10.99
N GLY A 47 11.04 4.46 -11.86
CA GLY A 47 12.21 4.19 -12.68
C GLY A 47 13.38 3.60 -11.89
N ALA A 48 14.58 3.67 -12.45
CA ALA A 48 15.80 3.15 -11.84
C ALA A 48 16.41 4.10 -10.79
N VAL A 49 15.58 4.70 -9.94
CA VAL A 49 16.03 5.53 -8.82
C VAL A 49 16.24 4.69 -7.56
N SER A 50 17.10 5.15 -6.65
CA SER A 50 17.25 4.46 -5.36
C SER A 50 16.05 4.79 -4.44
N PRO A 51 15.54 3.85 -3.64
CA PRO A 51 14.43 4.11 -2.71
C PRO A 51 14.68 5.28 -1.73
N SER A 52 15.95 5.56 -1.41
CA SER A 52 16.37 6.66 -0.53
C SER A 52 16.67 7.98 -1.25
N SER A 53 16.53 8.05 -2.57
CA SER A 53 16.76 9.28 -3.34
C SER A 53 15.66 10.30 -3.04
N ASP A 54 16.03 11.56 -2.92
CA ASP A 54 15.14 12.72 -2.83
C ASP A 54 15.58 13.67 -3.95
N SER A 55 14.92 13.57 -5.11
CA SER A 55 15.40 14.20 -6.34
C SER A 55 15.06 15.69 -6.41
N ASP A 56 13.99 16.11 -5.73
CA ASP A 56 13.51 17.48 -5.71
C ASP A 56 13.82 18.22 -4.39
N ASN A 57 14.47 17.54 -3.43
CA ASN A 57 14.97 18.05 -2.16
C ASN A 57 13.86 18.61 -1.25
N ASP A 58 12.68 18.00 -1.28
CA ASP A 58 11.56 18.40 -0.43
C ASP A 58 11.55 17.70 0.95
N GLY A 59 12.46 16.74 1.15
CA GLY A 59 12.60 15.92 2.35
C GLY A 59 11.82 14.60 2.31
N VAL A 60 11.18 14.27 1.19
CA VAL A 60 10.45 13.02 0.96
C VAL A 60 11.26 12.16 -0.01
N ASN A 61 11.75 11.02 0.46
CA ASN A 61 12.47 10.11 -0.44
C ASN A 61 11.51 9.34 -1.36
N ALA A 62 12.05 8.81 -2.46
CA ALA A 62 11.33 8.10 -3.52
C ALA A 62 10.48 6.94 -3.00
N LEU A 63 10.90 6.22 -1.95
CA LEU A 63 10.08 5.16 -1.36
C LEU A 63 8.83 5.70 -0.67
N LEU A 64 8.94 6.85 0.01
CA LEU A 64 7.80 7.53 0.62
C LEU A 64 6.88 8.13 -0.45
N GLU A 65 7.44 8.77 -1.49
CA GLU A 65 6.69 9.24 -2.65
C GLU A 65 5.90 8.07 -3.25
N TYR A 66 6.56 6.96 -3.56
CA TYR A 66 5.93 5.77 -4.11
C TYR A 66 4.77 5.25 -3.24
N ALA A 67 4.99 5.15 -1.93
CA ALA A 67 4.02 4.59 -1.00
C ALA A 67 2.80 5.49 -0.77
N PHE A 68 2.99 6.81 -0.79
CA PHE A 68 1.95 7.81 -0.49
C PHE A 68 1.41 8.51 -1.74
N GLY A 69 1.93 8.17 -2.91
CA GLY A 69 1.47 8.66 -4.21
C GLY A 69 2.08 10.00 -4.61
N GLY A 70 3.26 10.35 -4.11
CA GLY A 70 4.08 11.44 -4.62
C GLY A 70 4.67 11.19 -6.02
N ALA A 71 5.29 12.21 -6.58
CA ALA A 71 5.98 12.22 -7.85
C ALA A 71 7.38 12.80 -7.67
N ALA A 72 8.39 12.17 -8.28
CA ALA A 72 9.81 12.50 -8.11
C ALA A 72 10.26 13.91 -8.52
N ASN A 73 9.35 14.79 -8.94
CA ASN A 73 9.63 16.13 -9.44
C ASN A 73 8.64 17.20 -8.91
N ARG A 74 7.95 16.91 -7.80
CA ARG A 74 6.97 17.82 -7.21
C ARG A 74 7.05 17.71 -5.70
N ASN A 75 7.02 18.86 -5.03
CA ASN A 75 6.85 18.92 -3.58
C ASN A 75 5.60 18.16 -3.13
N ASP A 76 5.80 17.10 -2.35
CA ASP A 76 4.79 16.16 -1.88
C ASP A 76 4.65 16.16 -0.36
N ARG A 77 5.09 17.24 0.29
CA ARG A 77 4.84 17.47 1.72
C ARG A 77 3.36 17.55 2.07
N ASP A 78 2.48 17.73 1.09
CA ASP A 78 1.02 17.63 1.24
C ASP A 78 0.51 16.17 1.34
N ARG A 79 1.35 15.18 1.03
CA ARG A 79 1.00 13.75 1.01
C ARG A 79 1.58 12.95 2.18
N ILE A 80 2.40 13.57 3.03
CA ILE A 80 2.97 12.90 4.20
C ILE A 80 1.89 12.58 5.25
N PRO A 81 2.08 11.53 6.07
CA PRO A 81 1.15 11.19 7.14
C PRO A 81 0.92 12.37 8.10
N VAL A 82 -0.34 12.58 8.48
CA VAL A 82 -0.76 13.63 9.42
C VAL A 82 -1.14 13.01 10.75
N THR A 83 -0.55 13.50 11.83
CA THR A 83 -0.90 13.10 13.21
C THR A 83 -1.95 14.02 13.80
N SER A 84 -2.83 13.45 14.64
CA SER A 84 -3.78 14.21 15.45
C SER A 84 -4.00 13.50 16.78
N PHE A 85 -4.31 14.24 17.84
CA PHE A 85 -4.64 13.69 19.15
C PHE A 85 -5.95 14.27 19.65
N SER A 86 -6.89 13.40 20.01
CA SER A 86 -8.19 13.80 20.56
C SER A 86 -8.77 12.65 21.37
N ASN A 87 -9.54 12.94 22.41
CA ASN A 87 -10.23 11.93 23.23
C ASN A 87 -9.31 10.79 23.71
N ASN A 88 -8.09 11.12 24.15
CA ASN A 88 -7.08 10.14 24.56
C ASN A 88 -6.69 9.13 23.47
N GLU A 89 -6.93 9.45 22.20
CA GLU A 89 -6.54 8.64 21.06
C GLU A 89 -5.55 9.40 20.19
N LEU A 90 -4.38 8.82 19.97
CA LEU A 90 -3.42 9.29 18.98
C LEU A 90 -3.79 8.64 17.65
N SER A 91 -3.88 9.46 16.61
CA SER A 91 -4.22 9.02 15.27
C SER A 91 -3.20 9.49 14.23
N LEU A 92 -2.97 8.65 13.23
CA LEU A 92 -2.11 8.89 12.08
C LEU A 92 -2.91 8.60 10.80
N THR A 93 -3.17 9.63 10.00
CA THR A 93 -3.87 9.51 8.72
C THR A 93 -2.86 9.56 7.58
N TYR A 94 -2.93 8.61 6.65
CA TYR A 94 -1.96 8.47 5.56
C TYR A 94 -2.60 7.85 4.31
N LEU A 95 -2.01 8.08 3.14
CA LEU A 95 -2.34 7.33 1.93
C LEU A 95 -1.57 6.01 1.94
N ALA A 96 -2.11 4.97 1.31
CA ALA A 96 -1.44 3.69 1.18
C ALA A 96 -1.69 3.13 -0.22
N ARG A 97 -0.63 2.93 -1.00
CA ARG A 97 -0.69 2.24 -2.29
C ARG A 97 -1.25 0.82 -2.11
N THR A 98 -2.07 0.35 -3.05
CA THR A 98 -2.78 -0.94 -2.94
C THR A 98 -2.53 -1.93 -4.10
N ASP A 99 -1.84 -1.47 -5.15
CA ASP A 99 -1.52 -2.24 -6.35
C ASP A 99 -0.11 -2.85 -6.37
N ASP A 100 0.61 -2.80 -5.25
CA ASP A 100 1.92 -3.43 -5.08
C ASP A 100 1.91 -4.37 -3.87
N THR A 101 2.03 -5.67 -4.12
CA THR A 101 2.05 -6.70 -3.07
C THR A 101 3.41 -6.84 -2.39
N SER A 102 4.46 -6.31 -2.98
CA SER A 102 5.80 -6.25 -2.40
C SER A 102 5.99 -5.04 -1.49
N LEU A 103 5.04 -4.10 -1.44
CA LEU A 103 5.12 -2.94 -0.57
C LEU A 103 4.34 -3.13 0.74
N SER A 104 5.05 -3.06 1.87
CA SER A 104 4.44 -3.01 3.20
C SER A 104 4.37 -1.56 3.70
N ILE A 105 3.17 -1.13 4.11
CA ILE A 105 2.89 0.19 4.70
C ILE A 105 2.29 -0.03 6.09
N LEU A 106 3.15 0.01 7.11
CA LEU A 106 2.82 -0.45 8.46
C LEU A 106 2.94 0.71 9.45
N PRO A 107 1.83 1.18 10.04
CA PRO A 107 1.90 2.02 11.22
C PRO A 107 2.67 1.31 12.34
N GLU A 108 3.51 2.06 13.05
CA GLU A 108 4.21 1.58 14.23
C GLU A 108 3.96 2.51 15.40
N VAL A 109 3.96 1.96 16.62
CA VAL A 109 3.84 2.69 17.87
C VAL A 109 5.07 2.47 18.76
N ASN A 110 5.43 3.49 19.53
CA ASN A 110 6.45 3.40 20.58
C ASN A 110 6.06 4.33 21.75
N THR A 111 6.62 4.08 22.93
CA THR A 111 6.52 4.95 24.11
C THR A 111 7.78 5.79 24.32
N ASP A 112 8.82 5.58 23.50
CA ASP A 112 10.11 6.26 23.58
C ASP A 112 10.56 6.75 22.18
N LEU A 113 10.99 8.01 22.09
CA LEU A 113 11.57 8.60 20.87
C LEU A 113 13.10 8.69 20.93
N THR A 114 13.73 8.39 22.07
CA THR A 114 15.17 8.58 22.27
C THR A 114 16.00 7.48 21.60
N SER A 115 15.37 6.38 21.17
CA SER A 115 16.01 5.30 20.43
C SER A 115 15.22 4.93 19.16
N ASN A 116 15.92 4.38 18.17
CA ASN A 116 15.28 3.85 16.96
C ASN A 116 14.75 2.40 17.14
N SER A 117 14.74 1.90 18.37
CA SER A 117 14.36 0.53 18.74
C SER A 117 13.01 0.52 19.46
N GLY A 118 12.37 -0.65 19.57
CA GLY A 118 11.14 -0.82 20.37
C GLY A 118 9.84 -0.40 19.67
N TRP A 119 9.91 -0.02 18.39
CA TRP A 119 8.73 0.25 17.58
C TRP A 119 7.95 -1.05 17.30
N VAL A 120 6.67 -1.07 17.65
CA VAL A 120 5.76 -2.20 17.44
C VAL A 120 4.86 -1.90 16.25
N SER A 121 4.85 -2.78 15.25
CA SER A 121 4.07 -2.58 14.03
C SER A 121 2.61 -3.02 14.15
N SER A 122 1.74 -2.49 13.31
CA SER A 122 0.35 -2.92 13.20
C SER A 122 0.18 -4.39 12.79
N ALA A 123 1.20 -5.00 12.20
CA ALA A 123 1.21 -6.43 11.86
C ALA A 123 1.50 -7.33 13.08
N THR A 124 1.99 -6.76 14.18
CA THR A 124 2.25 -7.52 15.42
C THR A 124 0.93 -7.76 16.16
N PRO A 125 0.64 -9.02 16.58
CA PRO A 125 -0.53 -9.31 17.41
C PRO A 125 -0.54 -8.45 18.67
N ASN A 126 -1.71 -7.95 19.06
CA ASN A 126 -1.91 -7.11 20.24
C ASN A 126 -1.05 -5.82 20.24
N SER A 127 -0.69 -5.27 19.07
CA SER A 127 0.05 -4.00 18.94
C SER A 127 -0.69 -2.79 19.56
N GLY A 128 -1.99 -2.91 19.82
CA GLY A 128 -2.84 -1.80 20.24
C GLY A 128 -3.16 -0.81 19.12
N ILE A 129 -2.68 -1.06 17.90
CA ILE A 129 -2.93 -0.23 16.72
C ILE A 129 -4.19 -0.74 16.02
N THR A 130 -5.16 0.15 15.82
CA THR A 130 -6.31 -0.12 14.94
C THR A 130 -6.11 0.61 13.62
N VAL A 131 -6.18 -0.08 12.49
CA VAL A 131 -6.11 0.53 11.15
C VAL A 131 -7.48 0.46 10.49
N THR A 132 -8.02 1.62 10.11
CA THR A 132 -9.32 1.74 9.44
C THR A 132 -9.16 2.39 8.08
N SER A 133 -9.85 1.85 7.08
CA SER A 133 -10.01 2.50 5.78
C SER A 133 -10.93 3.70 5.89
N LEU A 134 -10.50 4.83 5.33
CA LEU A 134 -11.30 6.04 5.16
C LEU A 134 -11.81 6.23 3.72
N GLY A 135 -11.50 5.27 2.82
CA GLY A 135 -11.93 5.29 1.43
C GLY A 135 -10.78 5.12 0.43
N THR A 136 -11.15 4.80 -0.80
CA THR A 136 -10.22 4.66 -1.93
C THR A 136 -9.92 6.01 -2.57
N VAL A 137 -8.72 6.16 -3.12
CA VAL A 137 -8.24 7.35 -3.82
C VAL A 137 -7.50 6.88 -5.07
N ASP A 138 -7.87 7.36 -6.25
CA ASP A 138 -7.06 7.14 -7.46
C ASP A 138 -6.17 8.35 -7.71
N ILE A 139 -4.89 8.10 -7.99
CA ILE A 139 -3.91 9.14 -8.32
C ILE A 139 -3.26 8.75 -9.64
N ASN A 140 -3.68 9.39 -10.73
CA ASN A 140 -3.19 9.14 -12.08
C ASN A 140 -3.27 7.66 -12.50
N GLY A 141 -4.37 6.97 -12.17
CA GLY A 141 -4.58 5.55 -12.49
C GLY A 141 -3.89 4.57 -11.54
N THR A 142 -3.22 5.06 -10.49
CA THR A 142 -2.68 4.22 -9.42
C THR A 142 -3.66 4.23 -8.23
N PRO A 143 -4.12 3.07 -7.76
CA PRO A 143 -5.08 2.99 -6.66
C PRO A 143 -4.41 3.05 -5.28
N PHE A 144 -4.91 3.95 -4.46
CA PHE A 144 -4.55 4.14 -3.07
C PHE A 144 -5.78 3.98 -2.17
N GLU A 145 -5.51 3.81 -0.89
CA GLU A 145 -6.48 3.88 0.17
C GLU A 145 -6.03 4.93 1.18
N ARG A 146 -6.93 5.83 1.56
CA ARG A 146 -6.68 6.68 2.72
C ARG A 146 -6.97 5.86 3.96
N ARG A 147 -6.00 5.70 4.83
CA ARG A 147 -6.09 4.92 6.06
C ARG A 147 -5.90 5.81 7.27
N ARG A 148 -6.52 5.43 8.37
CA ARG A 148 -6.31 6.00 9.69
C ARG A 148 -5.87 4.91 10.65
N ALA A 149 -4.67 5.04 11.18
CA ALA A 149 -4.22 4.25 12.31
C ALA A 149 -4.53 4.99 13.60
N THR A 150 -4.96 4.27 14.64
CA THR A 150 -5.19 4.83 15.98
C THR A 150 -4.56 3.96 17.05
N VAL A 151 -4.16 4.60 18.16
CA VAL A 151 -3.75 3.92 19.39
C VAL A 151 -4.26 4.73 20.59
N ALA A 152 -4.82 4.03 21.57
CA ALA A 152 -5.21 4.65 22.82
C ALA A 152 -3.97 5.10 23.60
N VAL A 153 -4.01 6.32 24.11
CA VAL A 153 -3.05 6.88 25.07
C VAL A 153 -3.65 6.73 26.46
N ASP A 154 -3.49 5.54 27.01
CA ASP A 154 -3.89 5.17 28.37
C ASP A 154 -2.81 5.57 29.39
N GLY A 155 -3.23 6.18 30.49
CA GLY A 155 -2.32 6.61 31.58
C GLY A 155 -1.49 7.85 31.26
N SER A 156 -0.36 8.02 31.98
CA SER A 156 0.51 9.20 31.90
C SER A 156 1.69 9.04 30.92
N GLY A 157 1.78 7.92 30.20
CA GLY A 157 2.88 7.63 29.28
C GLY A 157 2.70 8.31 27.92
N ALA A 158 3.79 8.85 27.38
CA ALA A 158 3.80 9.34 26.01
C ALA A 158 3.64 8.16 25.03
N LYS A 159 2.89 8.38 23.95
CA LYS A 159 2.85 7.47 22.80
C LYS A 159 3.19 8.22 21.53
N PHE A 160 3.88 7.53 20.64
CA PHE A 160 4.36 8.05 19.38
C PHE A 160 3.96 7.10 18.27
N MET A 161 3.60 7.65 17.12
CA MET A 161 3.25 6.87 15.94
C MET A 161 4.10 7.32 14.75
N ARG A 162 4.44 6.35 13.90
CA ARG A 162 5.02 6.58 12.56
C ARG A 162 4.45 5.58 11.58
N VAL A 163 4.74 5.75 10.29
CA VAL A 163 4.54 4.70 9.29
C VAL A 163 5.90 4.18 8.86
N LYS A 164 6.09 2.86 8.92
CA LYS A 164 7.23 2.17 8.33
C LYS A 164 6.85 1.67 6.95
N ILE A 165 7.68 2.03 5.97
CA ILE A 165 7.57 1.55 4.60
C ILE A 165 8.68 0.54 4.33
N ILE A 166 8.32 -0.61 3.76
CA ILE A 166 9.26 -1.67 3.43
C ILE A 166 8.95 -2.14 2.01
N LEU A 167 9.97 -2.13 1.15
CA LEU A 167 9.93 -2.82 -0.14
C LEU A 167 10.49 -4.22 0.07
N ASN A 168 9.63 -5.23 0.02
CA ASN A 168 9.98 -6.64 0.15
C ASN A 168 10.42 -7.14 -1.23
N GLN A 169 11.74 -7.30 -1.41
CA GLN A 169 12.34 -7.88 -2.62
C GLN A 169 12.31 -9.41 -2.57
#